data_AF-A0A2V4A3A3-F1
#
_entry.id   AF-A0A2V4A3A3-F1
#
_cell.length_a   1.000
_cell.length_b   1.000
_cell.length_c   1.000
_cell.angle_alpha   90.00
_cell.angle_beta   90.00
_cell.angle_gamma   90.00
#
_symmetry.space_group_name_H-M   'P 1'
#
loop_
_entity.id
_entity.type
_entity.pdbx_description
1 polymer ?
#
loop_
_entity_poly.entity_id
_entity_poly.type
_entity_poly.pdbx_seq_one_letter_code
_entity_poly.pdbx_strand_id
1 'polypeptide(L)'
;MKEKLSKLSQSNIIFSILLYPAKVLYHLLFHYLVPDKVAIERKFKKIWGYDLDIKNPKTFSEKLQWLKLNDRKSWYTNCADKMLVREYVSEKLGTDKYLIPLYFSTENYKEITKENIPSVPCVIKCSHDNNSYKIIQDKENENWNELRQYYKGRLNSVNIFWSNREWPYKSIKKRWFMVEAFLQSKGEDYKLQEYKFHCFNGELKIIDVYQIGTEGFKRARILNDRFEPYSEEHSMGYPNVIKELILPDEEVREEMLDMVKTLAKDFEYQIRIDVYHVDGKLYIGELTFFDGAGFDFITPKEFNRELGDMLKLPIDNN
;
A
#
# COMPACT_ATOMS: atom_id res chain seq x y z
N MET A 1 3.27 13.13 -26.96
CA MET A 1 1.94 12.84 -27.56
C MET A 1 0.87 12.48 -26.52
N LYS A 2 1.14 11.52 -25.61
CA LYS A 2 0.20 11.10 -24.53
C LYS A 2 -0.25 12.23 -23.58
N GLU A 3 0.67 13.09 -23.12
CA GLU A 3 0.34 14.21 -22.23
C GLU A 3 -0.47 15.33 -22.92
N LYS A 4 -0.17 15.62 -24.20
CA LYS A 4 -0.95 16.58 -25.00
C LYS A 4 -2.39 16.11 -25.19
N LEU A 5 -2.59 14.82 -25.48
CA LEU A 5 -3.92 14.20 -25.61
C LEU A 5 -4.67 14.13 -24.26
N SER A 6 -3.95 13.89 -23.15
CA SER A 6 -4.51 13.91 -21.79
C SER A 6 -5.10 15.28 -21.45
N LYS A 7 -4.32 16.34 -21.65
CA LYS A 7 -4.74 17.73 -21.37
C LYS A 7 -5.93 18.17 -22.24
N LEU A 8 -5.93 17.80 -23.53
CA LEU A 8 -7.04 18.09 -24.46
C LEU A 8 -8.34 17.35 -24.11
N SER A 9 -8.26 16.14 -23.55
CA SER A 9 -9.47 15.38 -23.14
C SER A 9 -10.10 15.88 -21.84
N GLN A 10 -9.34 16.59 -21.00
CA GLN A 10 -9.86 17.19 -19.76
C GLN A 10 -10.57 18.52 -20.00
N SER A 11 -10.23 19.23 -21.08
CA SER A 11 -10.78 20.55 -21.39
C SER A 11 -11.98 20.54 -22.33
N ASN A 12 -12.35 19.39 -22.94
CA ASN A 12 -13.42 19.33 -23.92
C ASN A 12 -14.20 18.00 -23.86
N ILE A 13 -15.45 18.07 -23.38
CA ILE A 13 -16.35 16.93 -23.21
C ILE A 13 -16.55 16.15 -24.51
N ILE A 14 -16.69 16.84 -25.64
CA ILE A 14 -16.91 16.20 -26.96
C ILE A 14 -15.70 15.36 -27.36
N PHE A 15 -14.49 15.88 -27.13
CA PHE A 15 -13.25 15.17 -27.41
C PHE A 15 -13.06 13.96 -26.47
N SER A 16 -13.49 14.07 -25.22
CA SER A 16 -13.47 12.96 -24.25
C SER A 16 -14.40 11.81 -24.66
N ILE A 17 -15.58 12.13 -25.22
CA ILE A 17 -16.56 11.17 -25.73
C ILE A 17 -16.02 10.49 -26.99
N LEU A 18 -15.44 11.23 -27.93
CA LEU A 18 -14.88 10.68 -29.17
C LEU A 18 -13.68 9.75 -28.93
N LEU A 19 -12.86 10.03 -27.91
CA LEU A 19 -11.73 9.17 -27.52
C LEU A 19 -12.15 7.99 -26.63
N TYR A 20 -13.38 7.96 -26.12
CA TYR A 20 -13.82 6.91 -25.20
C TYR A 20 -13.71 5.51 -25.81
N PRO A 21 -14.16 5.22 -27.05
CA PRO A 21 -13.98 3.90 -27.66
C PRO A 21 -12.50 3.51 -27.83
N ALA A 22 -11.63 4.47 -28.20
CA ALA A 22 -10.20 4.23 -28.32
C ALA A 22 -9.54 3.98 -26.96
N LYS A 23 -9.97 4.68 -25.90
CA LYS A 23 -9.55 4.40 -24.52
C LYS A 23 -10.02 3.01 -24.10
N VAL A 24 -11.30 2.67 -24.30
CA VAL A 24 -11.86 1.35 -24.00
C VAL A 24 -11.10 0.26 -24.74
N LEU A 25 -10.84 0.41 -26.03
CA LEU A 25 -10.06 -0.52 -26.83
C LEU A 25 -8.61 -0.63 -26.33
N TYR A 26 -7.95 0.49 -26.04
CA TYR A 26 -6.62 0.48 -25.43
C TYR A 26 -6.64 -0.24 -24.07
N HIS A 27 -7.64 0.02 -23.23
CA HIS A 27 -7.80 -0.64 -21.94
C HIS A 27 -8.04 -2.14 -22.14
N LEU A 28 -8.86 -2.54 -23.11
CA LEU A 28 -9.10 -3.95 -23.43
C LEU A 28 -7.83 -4.64 -23.92
N LEU A 29 -7.15 -4.07 -24.92
CA LEU A 29 -5.92 -4.63 -25.49
C LEU A 29 -4.79 -4.68 -24.44
N PHE A 30 -4.52 -3.57 -23.76
CA PHE A 30 -3.39 -3.44 -22.84
C PHE A 30 -3.58 -4.22 -21.52
N HIS A 31 -4.81 -4.29 -21.01
CA HIS A 31 -5.06 -5.03 -19.78
C HIS A 31 -5.29 -6.51 -20.08
N TYR A 32 -6.08 -6.89 -21.08
CA TYR A 32 -6.52 -8.29 -21.23
C TYR A 32 -5.72 -9.12 -22.24
N LEU A 33 -5.05 -8.52 -23.23
CA LEU A 33 -4.31 -9.28 -24.25
C LEU A 33 -2.79 -9.29 -24.07
N VAL A 34 -2.23 -8.36 -23.30
CA VAL A 34 -0.79 -8.33 -23.05
C VAL A 34 -0.47 -9.28 -21.89
N PRO A 35 0.36 -10.33 -22.11
CA PRO A 35 0.77 -11.22 -21.03
C PRO A 35 1.44 -10.45 -19.89
N ASP A 36 1.21 -10.87 -18.65
CA ASP A 36 1.72 -10.18 -17.45
C ASP A 36 3.23 -9.91 -17.53
N LYS A 37 4.00 -10.92 -17.97
CA LYS A 37 5.45 -10.82 -18.16
C LYS A 37 5.84 -9.68 -19.08
N VAL A 38 5.20 -9.59 -20.26
CA VAL A 38 5.46 -8.55 -21.26
C VAL A 38 5.08 -7.16 -20.71
N ALA A 39 3.97 -7.07 -19.97
CA ALA A 39 3.55 -5.80 -19.36
C ALA A 39 4.55 -5.32 -18.30
N ILE A 40 5.05 -6.23 -17.46
CA ILE A 40 6.05 -5.95 -16.43
C ILE A 40 7.39 -5.55 -17.06
N GLU A 41 7.94 -6.35 -17.99
CA GLU A 41 9.23 -6.08 -18.65
C GLU A 41 9.23 -4.72 -19.36
N ARG A 42 8.15 -4.40 -20.11
CA ARG A 42 8.02 -3.10 -20.79
C ARG A 42 7.96 -1.93 -19.81
N LYS A 43 7.23 -2.09 -18.71
CA LYS A 43 7.13 -1.03 -17.68
C LYS A 43 8.44 -0.86 -16.94
N PHE A 44 9.11 -1.96 -16.60
CA PHE A 44 10.41 -1.97 -15.96
C PHE A 44 11.46 -1.25 -16.81
N LYS A 45 11.61 -1.63 -18.08
CA LYS A 45 12.54 -0.97 -19.02
C LYS A 45 12.27 0.53 -19.15
N LYS A 46 11.00 0.92 -19.16
CA LYS A 46 10.61 2.34 -19.24
C LYS A 46 11.03 3.14 -17.99
N ILE A 47 10.93 2.55 -16.80
CA ILE A 47 11.21 3.24 -15.52
C ILE A 47 12.71 3.22 -15.22
N TRP A 48 13.35 2.07 -15.38
CA TRP A 48 14.74 1.84 -14.98
C TRP A 48 15.76 2.06 -16.10
N GLY A 49 15.33 2.05 -17.36
CA GLY A 49 16.19 2.29 -18.52
C GLY A 49 16.97 1.07 -19.02
N TYR A 50 16.83 -0.09 -18.38
CA TYR A 50 17.47 -1.35 -18.79
C TYR A 50 16.47 -2.52 -18.80
N ASP A 51 16.81 -3.60 -19.52
CA ASP A 51 15.96 -4.79 -19.62
C ASP A 51 15.96 -5.59 -18.32
N LEU A 52 14.78 -6.01 -17.85
CA LEU A 52 14.62 -6.86 -16.67
C LEU A 52 15.20 -8.25 -16.93
N ASP A 53 16.22 -8.65 -16.17
CA ASP A 53 16.70 -10.04 -16.18
C ASP A 53 15.89 -10.89 -15.19
N ILE A 54 14.76 -11.42 -15.66
CA ILE A 54 13.91 -12.30 -14.84
C ILE A 54 14.55 -13.66 -14.54
N LYS A 55 15.58 -14.08 -15.29
CA LYS A 55 16.25 -15.35 -15.03
C LYS A 55 17.25 -15.23 -13.90
N ASN A 56 17.80 -14.03 -13.70
CA ASN A 56 18.83 -13.75 -12.73
C ASN A 56 18.67 -12.37 -12.08
N PRO A 57 17.52 -12.09 -11.42
CA PRO A 57 17.23 -10.78 -10.84
C PRO A 57 18.20 -10.49 -9.69
N LYS A 58 18.79 -9.29 -9.67
CA LYS A 58 19.85 -8.97 -8.71
C LYS A 58 19.44 -7.93 -7.69
N THR A 59 18.76 -6.89 -8.13
CA THR A 59 18.28 -5.81 -7.26
C THR A 59 16.94 -6.18 -6.62
N PHE A 60 16.61 -5.55 -5.50
CA PHE A 60 15.31 -5.72 -4.85
C PHE A 60 14.16 -5.41 -5.81
N SER A 61 14.28 -4.32 -6.58
CA SER A 61 13.27 -3.94 -7.59
C SER A 61 13.04 -5.04 -8.65
N GLU A 62 14.11 -5.70 -9.14
CA GLU A 62 13.98 -6.82 -10.08
C GLU A 62 13.36 -8.06 -9.43
N LYS A 63 13.77 -8.38 -8.19
CA LYS A 63 13.21 -9.52 -7.44
C LYS A 63 11.72 -9.34 -7.16
N LEU A 64 11.26 -8.13 -6.85
CA LEU A 64 9.83 -7.84 -6.73
C LEU A 64 9.07 -8.06 -8.04
N GLN A 65 9.66 -7.75 -9.20
CA GLN A 65 9.05 -8.07 -10.50
C GLN A 65 8.99 -9.59 -10.75
N TRP A 66 10.02 -10.32 -10.33
CA TRP A 66 10.02 -11.78 -10.38
C TRP A 66 8.88 -12.36 -9.52
N LEU A 67 8.70 -11.87 -8.30
CA LEU A 67 7.65 -12.35 -7.39
C LEU A 67 6.25 -12.14 -7.95
N LYS A 68 5.96 -11.00 -8.59
CA LYS A 68 4.64 -10.78 -9.24
C LYS A 68 4.27 -11.83 -10.29
N LEU A 69 5.27 -12.46 -10.90
CA LEU A 69 5.08 -13.47 -11.94
C LEU A 69 5.07 -14.90 -11.39
N ASN A 70 5.74 -15.14 -10.27
CA ASN A 70 6.02 -16.49 -9.78
C ASN A 70 5.42 -16.79 -8.40
N ASP A 71 5.36 -15.82 -7.47
CA ASP A 71 4.74 -15.99 -6.15
C ASP A 71 3.25 -15.61 -6.18
N ARG A 72 2.43 -16.56 -6.63
CA ARG A 72 1.03 -16.36 -6.98
C ARG A 72 0.05 -17.13 -6.12
N LYS A 73 0.30 -17.17 -4.80
CA LYS A 73 -0.58 -17.85 -3.84
C LYS A 73 -1.96 -17.17 -3.83
N SER A 74 -3.03 -17.97 -3.88
CA SER A 74 -4.41 -17.47 -3.98
C SER A 74 -4.88 -16.76 -2.71
N TRP A 75 -4.42 -17.21 -1.55
CA TRP A 75 -4.83 -16.66 -0.25
C TRP A 75 -4.26 -15.25 0.02
N TYR A 76 -3.24 -14.80 -0.73
CA TYR A 76 -2.73 -13.42 -0.64
C TYR A 76 -3.82 -12.37 -0.94
N THR A 77 -4.83 -12.71 -1.74
CA THR A 77 -5.98 -11.83 -1.97
C THR A 77 -6.71 -11.48 -0.67
N ASN A 78 -6.80 -12.40 0.29
CA ASN A 78 -7.43 -12.14 1.58
C ASN A 78 -6.61 -11.14 2.41
N CYS A 79 -5.28 -11.19 2.30
CA CYS A 79 -4.39 -10.25 2.99
C CYS A 79 -4.36 -8.86 2.33
N ALA A 80 -4.58 -8.80 1.02
CA ALA A 80 -4.60 -7.53 0.27
C ALA A 80 -5.97 -6.80 0.31
N ASP A 81 -7.07 -7.52 0.52
CA ASP A 81 -8.40 -6.93 0.73
C ASP A 81 -8.50 -6.35 2.14
N LYS A 82 -8.67 -5.03 2.25
CA LYS A 82 -8.67 -4.32 3.55
C LYS A 82 -9.76 -4.78 4.51
N MET A 83 -10.82 -5.43 4.02
CA MET A 83 -11.86 -6.00 4.86
C MET A 83 -11.49 -7.42 5.33
N LEU A 84 -11.04 -8.28 4.41
CA LEU A 84 -10.74 -9.68 4.72
C LEU A 84 -9.46 -9.85 5.56
N VAL A 85 -8.49 -8.94 5.41
CA VAL A 85 -7.23 -8.98 6.17
C VAL A 85 -7.46 -8.89 7.68
N ARG A 86 -8.58 -8.29 8.11
CA ARG A 86 -8.94 -8.13 9.52
C ARG A 86 -9.13 -9.47 10.22
N GLU A 87 -9.78 -10.43 9.56
CA GLU A 87 -9.97 -11.79 10.05
C GLU A 87 -8.63 -12.51 10.15
N TYR A 88 -7.84 -12.48 9.08
CA TYR A 88 -6.49 -13.07 9.05
C TYR A 88 -5.59 -12.54 10.19
N VAL A 89 -5.54 -11.23 10.40
CA VAL A 89 -4.72 -10.61 11.45
C VAL A 89 -5.20 -11.05 12.84
N SER A 90 -6.52 -11.07 13.07
CA SER A 90 -7.08 -11.43 14.38
C SER A 90 -6.84 -12.90 14.71
N GLU A 91 -7.04 -13.79 13.75
CA GLU A 91 -6.76 -15.21 13.91
C GLU A 91 -5.27 -15.46 14.14
N LYS A 92 -4.40 -14.81 13.35
CA LYS A 92 -2.96 -15.04 13.42
C LYS A 92 -2.32 -14.54 14.70
N LEU A 93 -2.81 -13.41 15.22
CA LEU A 93 -2.33 -12.81 16.47
C LEU A 93 -3.12 -13.27 17.71
N GLY A 94 -4.22 -14.00 17.51
CA GLY A 94 -5.11 -14.44 18.59
C GLY A 94 -5.88 -13.31 19.27
N THR A 95 -5.95 -12.12 18.66
CA THR A 95 -6.61 -10.93 19.21
C THR A 95 -6.93 -9.91 18.11
N ASP A 96 -8.02 -9.17 18.27
CA ASP A 96 -8.43 -8.08 17.40
C ASP A 96 -7.92 -6.70 17.88
N LYS A 97 -7.20 -6.63 19.00
CA LYS A 97 -6.76 -5.36 19.61
C LYS A 97 -5.88 -4.50 18.68
N TYR A 98 -5.22 -5.14 17.72
CA TYR A 98 -4.37 -4.49 16.72
C TYR A 98 -5.14 -4.05 15.47
N LEU A 99 -6.43 -4.29 15.37
CA LEU A 99 -7.22 -3.78 14.25
C LEU A 99 -7.64 -2.33 14.53
N ILE A 100 -7.57 -1.49 13.49
CA ILE A 100 -8.20 -0.17 13.55
C ILE A 100 -9.70 -0.38 13.82
N PRO A 101 -10.31 0.30 14.81
CA PRO A 101 -11.73 0.15 15.08
C PRO A 101 -12.58 0.40 13.84
N LEU A 102 -13.46 -0.55 13.52
CA LEU A 102 -14.39 -0.47 12.40
C LEU A 102 -15.77 -0.09 12.93
N TYR A 103 -16.22 1.11 12.61
CA TYR A 103 -17.52 1.64 13.07
C TYR A 103 -18.67 1.17 12.20
N PHE A 104 -18.45 1.07 10.90
CA PHE A 104 -19.48 0.68 9.94
C PHE A 104 -18.84 0.05 8.70
N SER A 105 -19.54 -0.89 8.09
CA SER A 105 -19.19 -1.43 6.78
C SER A 105 -20.43 -1.81 6.00
N THR A 106 -20.41 -1.61 4.68
CA THR A 106 -21.52 -1.96 3.79
C THR A 106 -21.01 -2.35 2.40
N GLU A 107 -21.77 -3.18 1.70
CA GLU A 107 -21.56 -3.44 0.26
C GLU A 107 -22.35 -2.46 -0.65
N ASN A 108 -23.18 -1.61 -0.04
CA ASN A 108 -24.09 -0.71 -0.75
C ASN A 108 -23.67 0.75 -0.55
N TYR A 109 -23.15 1.37 -1.60
CA TYR A 109 -22.70 2.77 -1.54
C TYR A 109 -23.83 3.74 -1.14
N LYS A 110 -25.11 3.36 -1.32
CA LYS A 110 -26.25 4.19 -0.92
C LYS A 110 -26.40 4.32 0.59
N GLU A 111 -25.85 3.38 1.35
CA GLU A 111 -25.84 3.39 2.82
C GLU A 111 -24.73 4.28 3.40
N ILE A 112 -23.90 4.90 2.56
CA ILE A 112 -23.00 5.98 2.98
C ILE A 112 -23.86 7.25 3.15
N THR A 113 -24.48 7.33 4.32
CA THR A 113 -25.36 8.42 4.74
C THR A 113 -24.94 8.94 6.11
N LYS A 114 -25.37 10.17 6.42
CA LYS A 114 -25.10 10.84 7.69
C LYS A 114 -25.51 10.02 8.92
N GLU A 115 -26.58 9.25 8.80
CA GLU A 115 -27.17 8.44 9.87
C GLU A 115 -26.29 7.23 10.19
N ASN A 116 -25.65 6.64 9.18
CA ASN A 116 -24.79 5.47 9.34
C ASN A 116 -23.34 5.81 9.70
N ILE A 117 -22.92 7.07 9.52
CA ILE A 117 -21.58 7.54 9.89
C ILE A 117 -21.57 8.06 11.34
N PRO A 118 -20.57 7.68 12.16
CA PRO A 118 -20.49 8.15 13.54
C PRO A 118 -20.24 9.65 13.63
N SER A 119 -20.61 10.25 14.76
CA SER A 119 -20.38 11.68 15.02
C SER A 119 -18.93 12.02 15.41
N VAL A 120 -18.05 11.02 15.53
CA VAL A 120 -16.61 11.20 15.77
C VAL A 120 -15.83 11.17 14.46
N PRO A 121 -14.64 11.80 14.40
CA PRO A 121 -13.81 11.75 13.20
C PRO A 121 -13.54 10.31 12.73
N CYS A 122 -13.68 10.08 11.44
CA CYS A 122 -13.56 8.75 10.84
C CYS A 122 -12.96 8.81 9.43
N VAL A 123 -12.53 7.65 8.94
CA VAL A 123 -12.04 7.48 7.56
C VAL A 123 -12.95 6.49 6.84
N ILE A 124 -13.54 6.94 5.74
CA ILE A 124 -14.27 6.08 4.82
C ILE A 124 -13.29 5.64 3.73
N LYS A 125 -13.24 4.35 3.40
CA LYS A 125 -12.39 3.80 2.33
C LYS A 125 -13.03 2.58 1.65
N CYS A 126 -12.65 2.29 0.41
CA CYS A 126 -12.99 1.01 -0.22
C CYS A 126 -12.01 -0.08 0.21
N SER A 127 -12.43 -1.35 0.20
CA SER A 127 -11.51 -2.44 0.55
C SER A 127 -10.60 -2.91 -0.59
N HIS A 128 -11.02 -2.70 -1.85
CA HIS A 128 -10.43 -3.33 -3.03
C HIS A 128 -9.37 -2.51 -3.78
N ASP A 129 -9.15 -1.26 -3.39
CA ASP A 129 -8.26 -0.34 -4.11
C ASP A 129 -7.36 0.45 -3.16
N ASN A 130 -6.67 1.43 -3.74
CA ASN A 130 -5.80 2.38 -3.05
C ASN A 130 -6.27 3.82 -3.30
N ASN A 131 -5.84 4.72 -2.40
CA ASN A 131 -6.11 6.17 -2.45
C ASN A 131 -7.61 6.53 -2.58
N SER A 132 -8.49 5.66 -2.11
CA SER A 132 -9.95 5.84 -2.13
C SER A 132 -10.52 6.29 -0.79
N TYR A 133 -9.74 7.01 0.02
CA TYR A 133 -10.14 7.40 1.35
C TYR A 133 -10.74 8.80 1.40
N LYS A 134 -11.67 9.01 2.34
CA LYS A 134 -12.21 10.31 2.72
C LYS A 134 -12.20 10.43 4.24
N ILE A 135 -11.53 11.46 4.73
CA ILE A 135 -11.50 11.80 6.15
C ILE A 135 -12.72 12.66 6.43
N ILE A 136 -13.57 12.20 7.34
CA ILE A 136 -14.74 12.93 7.82
C ILE A 136 -14.38 13.48 9.18
N GLN A 137 -14.16 14.79 9.27
CA GLN A 137 -13.88 15.47 10.54
C GLN A 137 -15.18 15.79 11.28
N ASP A 138 -16.17 16.28 10.54
CA ASP A 138 -17.51 16.57 11.03
C ASP A 138 -18.53 16.16 9.96
N LYS A 139 -19.36 15.16 10.29
CA LYS A 139 -20.35 14.59 9.39
C LYS A 139 -21.47 15.57 9.00
N GLU A 140 -21.63 16.65 9.75
CA GLU A 140 -22.61 17.70 9.47
C GLU A 140 -22.22 18.55 8.25
N ASN A 141 -20.92 18.64 7.94
CA ASN A 141 -20.39 19.50 6.87
C ASN A 141 -20.18 18.76 5.54
N GLU A 142 -20.55 17.48 5.47
CA GLU A 142 -20.28 16.63 4.31
C GLU A 142 -21.40 16.67 3.26
N ASN A 143 -21.00 16.69 1.98
CA ASN A 143 -21.92 16.46 0.87
C ASN A 143 -22.10 14.96 0.62
N TRP A 144 -23.06 14.36 1.32
CA TRP A 144 -23.37 12.93 1.21
C TRP A 144 -23.73 12.45 -0.20
N ASN A 145 -24.35 13.31 -1.01
CA ASN A 145 -24.67 12.96 -2.40
C ASN A 145 -23.40 12.84 -3.25
N GLU A 146 -22.50 13.80 -3.15
CA GLU A 146 -21.22 13.78 -3.86
C GLU A 146 -20.34 12.60 -3.42
N LEU A 147 -20.26 12.37 -2.10
CA LEU A 147 -19.52 11.27 -1.52
C LEU A 147 -20.01 9.90 -2.04
N ARG A 148 -21.32 9.71 -2.12
CA ARG A 148 -21.92 8.51 -2.72
C ARG A 148 -21.59 8.35 -4.19
N GLN A 149 -21.62 9.43 -4.98
CA GLN A 149 -21.25 9.35 -6.40
C GLN A 149 -19.76 9.03 -6.57
N TYR A 150 -18.89 9.58 -5.73
CA TYR A 150 -17.48 9.24 -5.69
C TYR A 150 -17.29 7.73 -5.47
N TYR A 151 -17.91 7.16 -4.44
CA TYR A 151 -17.78 5.74 -4.11
C TYR A 151 -18.45 4.81 -5.13
N LYS A 152 -19.58 5.22 -5.72
CA LYS A 152 -20.17 4.54 -6.88
C LYS A 152 -19.16 4.47 -8.03
N GLY A 153 -18.43 5.54 -8.29
CA GLY A 153 -17.36 5.57 -9.29
C GLY A 153 -16.22 4.60 -8.95
N ARG A 154 -15.84 4.49 -7.67
CA ARG A 154 -14.78 3.56 -7.21
C ARG A 154 -15.14 2.09 -7.40
N LEU A 155 -16.40 1.69 -7.21
CA LEU A 155 -16.85 0.32 -7.52
C LEU A 155 -16.68 -0.04 -8.99
N ASN A 156 -16.91 0.92 -9.88
CA ASN A 156 -16.81 0.76 -11.33
C ASN A 156 -15.39 1.01 -11.88
N SER A 157 -14.41 1.27 -11.01
CA SER A 157 -13.03 1.50 -11.41
C SER A 157 -12.40 0.26 -12.03
N VAL A 158 -11.29 0.40 -12.75
CA VAL A 158 -10.50 -0.75 -13.23
C VAL A 158 -9.83 -1.43 -12.03
N ASN A 159 -9.75 -2.76 -12.03
CA ASN A 159 -9.03 -3.48 -10.96
C ASN A 159 -7.55 -3.05 -10.94
N ILE A 160 -7.02 -2.70 -9.76
CA ILE A 160 -5.66 -2.18 -9.58
C ILE A 160 -4.56 -3.17 -10.00
N PHE A 161 -4.84 -4.48 -10.01
CA PHE A 161 -3.96 -5.50 -10.60
C PHE A 161 -3.47 -5.09 -11.99
N TRP A 162 -4.35 -4.51 -12.78
CA TRP A 162 -4.04 -4.16 -14.16
C TRP A 162 -3.02 -3.02 -14.30
N SER A 163 -2.80 -2.21 -13.27
CA SER A 163 -1.83 -1.11 -13.29
C SER A 163 -0.38 -1.58 -13.22
N ASN A 164 -0.13 -2.68 -12.49
CA ASN A 164 1.21 -3.10 -12.07
C ASN A 164 1.44 -4.63 -12.11
N ARG A 165 0.41 -5.40 -12.44
CA ARG A 165 0.35 -6.87 -12.41
C ARG A 165 0.65 -7.47 -11.02
N GLU A 166 0.21 -6.79 -9.97
CA GLU A 166 0.38 -7.21 -8.58
C GLU A 166 -0.65 -8.29 -8.21
N TRP A 167 -0.21 -9.55 -8.25
CA TRP A 167 -1.08 -10.72 -8.16
C TRP A 167 -2.13 -10.72 -7.03
N PRO A 168 -1.80 -10.35 -5.78
CA PRO A 168 -2.76 -10.37 -4.65
C PRO A 168 -4.05 -9.59 -4.94
N TYR A 169 -3.96 -8.49 -5.69
CA TYR A 169 -5.12 -7.64 -5.98
C TYR A 169 -6.00 -8.15 -7.14
N LYS A 170 -5.57 -9.18 -7.88
CA LYS A 170 -6.25 -9.65 -9.10
C LYS A 170 -7.70 -10.09 -8.85
N SER A 171 -7.92 -10.75 -7.72
CA SER A 171 -9.19 -11.42 -7.42
C SER A 171 -10.00 -10.72 -6.32
N ILE A 172 -9.58 -9.53 -5.87
CA ILE A 172 -10.35 -8.80 -4.86
C ILE A 172 -11.71 -8.38 -5.42
N LYS A 173 -12.77 -8.71 -4.67
CA LYS A 173 -14.15 -8.31 -5.00
C LYS A 173 -14.36 -6.85 -4.63
N LYS A 174 -14.81 -6.03 -5.57
CA LYS A 174 -15.10 -4.61 -5.35
C LYS A 174 -16.48 -4.45 -4.73
N ARG A 175 -16.56 -4.47 -3.40
CA ARG A 175 -17.86 -4.45 -2.70
C ARG A 175 -17.85 -3.59 -1.45
N TRP A 176 -16.85 -3.76 -0.58
CA TRP A 176 -16.90 -3.16 0.76
C TRP A 176 -16.51 -1.68 0.77
N PHE A 177 -17.34 -0.91 1.45
CA PHE A 177 -17.01 0.39 2.02
C PHE A 177 -16.84 0.21 3.51
N MET A 178 -15.74 0.73 4.03
CA MET A 178 -15.36 0.62 5.43
C MET A 178 -15.29 2.01 6.04
N VAL A 179 -15.75 2.13 7.29
CA VAL A 179 -15.69 3.35 8.09
C VAL A 179 -14.90 3.03 9.34
N GLU A 180 -13.66 3.47 9.37
CA GLU A 180 -12.73 3.20 10.46
C GLU A 180 -12.49 4.44 11.33
N ALA A 181 -12.00 4.22 12.54
CA ALA A 181 -11.51 5.29 13.40
C ALA A 181 -10.45 6.14 12.70
N PHE A 182 -10.57 7.46 12.83
CA PHE A 182 -9.50 8.37 12.45
C PHE A 182 -8.42 8.36 13.54
N LEU A 183 -7.26 7.79 13.21
CA LEU A 183 -6.13 7.70 14.12
C LEU A 183 -5.37 9.04 14.15
N GLN A 184 -5.27 9.63 15.34
CA GLN A 184 -4.52 10.86 15.57
C GLN A 184 -4.00 10.89 17.01
N SER A 185 -2.71 11.19 17.16
CA SER A 185 -2.08 11.38 18.47
C SER A 185 -2.58 12.68 19.12
N LYS A 186 -2.70 12.64 20.45
CA LYS A 186 -2.98 13.83 21.27
C LYS A 186 -1.70 14.56 21.70
N GLY A 187 -0.52 14.02 21.39
CA GLY A 187 0.77 14.59 21.77
C GLY A 187 1.17 15.82 20.95
N GLU A 188 2.28 16.43 21.34
CA GLU A 188 2.80 17.66 20.72
C GLU A 188 3.88 17.38 19.64
N ASP A 189 4.38 16.14 19.54
CA ASP A 189 5.50 15.80 18.66
C ASP A 189 5.06 15.44 17.24
N TYR A 190 3.93 14.75 17.11
CA TYR A 190 3.40 14.26 15.83
C TYR A 190 1.89 14.08 15.87
N LYS A 191 1.28 14.07 14.67
CA LYS A 191 -0.14 13.71 14.48
C LYS A 191 -0.33 12.23 14.28
N LEU A 192 0.60 11.56 13.59
CA LEU A 192 0.55 10.12 13.32
C LEU A 192 1.96 9.60 13.03
N GLN A 193 2.29 8.44 13.58
CA GLN A 193 3.47 7.66 13.19
C GLN A 193 3.03 6.34 12.55
N GLU A 194 3.71 5.96 11.48
CA GLU A 194 3.51 4.72 10.74
C GLU A 194 4.87 4.04 10.55
N TYR A 195 5.00 2.82 11.05
CA TYR A 195 6.17 1.97 10.90
C TYR A 195 5.87 0.93 9.85
N LYS A 196 6.64 0.91 8.77
CA LYS A 196 6.50 -0.05 7.68
C LYS A 196 7.64 -1.06 7.76
N PHE A 197 7.32 -2.25 8.25
CA PHE A 197 8.27 -3.31 8.49
C PHE A 197 8.42 -4.17 7.25
N HIS A 198 9.55 -4.05 6.56
CA HIS A 198 9.87 -4.87 5.40
C HIS A 198 10.49 -6.18 5.86
N CYS A 199 9.75 -7.27 5.65
CA CYS A 199 10.14 -8.61 6.04
C CYS A 199 10.48 -9.44 4.79
N PHE A 200 11.68 -10.00 4.77
CA PHE A 200 12.17 -10.86 3.70
C PHE A 200 12.39 -12.28 4.25
N ASN A 201 11.85 -13.27 3.57
CA ASN A 201 11.92 -14.68 3.95
C ASN A 201 11.51 -14.95 5.41
N GLY A 202 10.43 -14.30 5.85
CA GLY A 202 9.90 -14.42 7.21
C GLY A 202 10.63 -13.60 8.28
N GLU A 203 11.67 -12.84 7.92
CA GLU A 203 12.48 -12.06 8.86
C GLU A 203 12.42 -10.56 8.58
N LEU A 204 12.33 -9.75 9.63
CA LEU A 204 12.45 -8.30 9.52
C LEU A 204 13.85 -7.90 9.02
N LYS A 205 13.91 -6.97 8.06
CA LYS A 205 15.18 -6.44 7.54
C LYS A 205 15.26 -4.92 7.63
N ILE A 206 14.19 -4.22 7.25
CA ILE A 206 14.15 -2.75 7.17
C ILE A 206 12.86 -2.22 7.79
N ILE A 207 12.94 -1.04 8.39
CA ILE A 207 11.80 -0.31 8.93
C ILE A 207 11.77 1.08 8.29
N ASP A 208 10.72 1.40 7.53
CA ASP A 208 10.45 2.77 7.09
C ASP A 208 9.50 3.43 8.08
N VAL A 209 9.97 4.44 8.78
CA VAL A 209 9.17 5.23 9.71
C VAL A 209 8.68 6.48 9.02
N TYR A 210 7.38 6.62 8.89
CA TYR A 210 6.72 7.82 8.41
C TYR A 210 6.08 8.56 9.58
N GLN A 211 6.29 9.87 9.62
CA GLN A 211 5.71 10.74 10.62
C GLN A 211 4.98 11.89 9.94
N ILE A 212 3.74 12.13 10.35
CA ILE A 212 3.03 13.37 10.06
C ILE A 212 3.29 14.31 11.23
N GLY A 213 4.09 15.35 11.01
CA GLY A 213 4.38 16.38 12.02
C GLY A 213 3.13 17.18 12.41
N THR A 214 3.20 17.95 13.48
CA THR A 214 2.09 18.80 13.93
C THR A 214 1.73 19.87 12.90
N GLU A 215 2.71 20.32 12.11
CA GLU A 215 2.50 21.20 10.96
C GLU A 215 1.81 20.51 9.77
N GLY A 216 1.65 19.18 9.82
CA GLY A 216 0.98 18.37 8.80
C GLY A 216 1.90 17.89 7.66
N PHE A 217 3.20 18.15 7.72
CA PHE A 217 4.13 17.62 6.71
C PHE A 217 4.50 16.16 7.02
N LYS A 218 4.55 15.37 5.96
CA LYS A 218 4.99 13.98 6.00
C LYS A 218 6.51 13.91 5.87
N ARG A 219 7.14 13.26 6.84
CA ARG A 219 8.59 13.02 6.93
C ARG A 219 8.85 11.51 7.00
N ALA A 220 10.06 11.07 6.64
CA ALA A 220 10.43 9.66 6.68
C ALA A 220 11.84 9.43 7.26
N ARG A 221 12.07 8.23 7.83
CA ARG A 221 13.37 7.69 8.22
C ARG A 221 13.42 6.19 7.97
N ILE A 222 14.52 5.71 7.40
CA ILE A 222 14.80 4.27 7.27
C ILE A 222 15.68 3.83 8.44
N LEU A 223 15.30 2.72 9.07
CA LEU A 223 16.04 2.03 10.11
C LEU A 223 16.32 0.58 9.70
N ASN A 224 17.32 -0.04 10.30
CA ASN A 224 17.52 -1.49 10.22
C ASN A 224 16.61 -2.24 11.21
N ASP A 225 16.76 -3.57 11.24
CA ASP A 225 16.04 -4.49 12.12
C ASP A 225 16.30 -4.31 13.63
N ARG A 226 17.28 -3.47 13.99
CA ARG A 226 17.62 -3.06 15.37
C ARG A 226 17.19 -1.62 15.70
N PHE A 227 16.38 -0.99 14.85
CA PHE A 227 16.00 0.42 14.96
C PHE A 227 17.17 1.41 14.86
N GLU A 228 18.32 0.98 14.31
CA GLU A 228 19.44 1.88 14.06
C GLU A 228 19.23 2.57 12.71
N PRO A 229 19.45 3.90 12.62
CA PRO A 229 19.14 4.64 11.41
C PRO A 229 20.16 4.38 10.29
N TYR A 230 19.65 4.26 9.07
CA TYR A 230 20.48 4.39 7.87
C TYR A 230 20.90 5.86 7.64
N SER A 231 21.88 6.04 6.75
CA SER A 231 22.31 7.38 6.31
C SER A 231 21.18 8.16 5.61
N GLU A 232 21.24 9.49 5.67
CA GLU A 232 20.29 10.41 5.01
C GLU A 232 20.28 10.28 3.47
N GLU A 233 21.32 9.69 2.89
CA GLU A 233 21.40 9.39 1.45
C GLU A 233 20.50 8.21 1.03
N HIS A 234 20.05 7.42 2.01
CA HIS A 234 19.18 6.28 1.75
C HIS A 234 17.73 6.72 1.53
N SER A 235 17.05 6.04 0.61
CA SER A 235 15.63 6.28 0.31
C SER A 235 15.02 5.01 -0.29
N MET A 236 13.77 4.74 0.06
CA MET A 236 12.89 3.77 -0.58
C MET A 236 11.64 4.49 -1.08
N GLY A 237 11.81 5.38 -2.06
CA GLY A 237 10.74 6.22 -2.61
C GLY A 237 10.43 7.50 -1.82
N TYR A 238 10.95 7.67 -0.61
CA TYR A 238 10.83 8.91 0.17
C TYR A 238 12.15 9.27 0.86
N PRO A 239 12.59 10.54 0.83
CA PRO A 239 13.87 10.94 1.39
C PRO A 239 13.89 10.84 2.93
N ASN A 240 15.05 10.45 3.46
CA ASN A 240 15.36 10.40 4.89
C ASN A 240 15.55 11.79 5.49
N VAL A 241 14.44 12.47 5.80
CA VAL A 241 14.45 13.87 6.28
C VAL A 241 14.22 14.02 7.79
N ILE A 242 13.83 12.95 8.49
CA ILE A 242 13.79 12.98 9.97
C ILE A 242 15.23 12.83 10.47
N LYS A 243 15.75 13.83 11.17
CA LYS A 243 17.12 13.80 11.70
C LYS A 243 17.21 13.06 13.03
N GLU A 244 16.28 13.37 13.92
CA GLU A 244 16.14 12.77 15.24
C GLU A 244 14.76 12.13 15.32
N LEU A 245 14.71 10.81 15.38
CA LEU A 245 13.48 10.06 15.51
C LEU A 245 13.30 9.66 16.97
N ILE A 246 12.21 10.11 17.59
CA ILE A 246 11.79 9.63 18.90
C ILE A 246 11.10 8.29 18.69
N LEU A 247 11.77 7.23 19.14
CA LEU A 247 11.23 5.88 19.10
C LEU A 247 10.22 5.66 20.24
N PRO A 248 9.25 4.75 20.07
CA PRO A 248 8.35 4.34 21.15
C PRO A 248 9.16 3.67 22.27
N ASP A 249 8.57 3.58 23.46
CA ASP A 249 9.18 2.87 24.59
C ASP A 249 9.50 1.41 24.26
N GLU A 250 10.44 0.83 24.99
CA GLU A 250 10.97 -0.50 24.70
C GLU A 250 9.87 -1.58 24.66
N GLU A 251 8.95 -1.58 25.63
CA GLU A 251 7.82 -2.51 25.67
C GLU A 251 6.94 -2.42 24.40
N VAL A 252 6.70 -1.20 23.90
CA VAL A 252 5.91 -0.97 22.67
C VAL A 252 6.68 -1.47 21.45
N ARG A 253 8.00 -1.25 21.39
CA ARG A 253 8.84 -1.77 20.29
C ARG A 253 8.89 -3.29 20.29
N GLU A 254 9.02 -3.93 21.45
CA GLU A 254 8.97 -5.38 21.57
C GLU A 254 7.62 -5.95 21.11
N GLU A 255 6.52 -5.32 21.51
CA GLU A 255 5.17 -5.69 21.06
C GLU A 255 5.02 -5.55 19.55
N MET A 256 5.50 -4.45 18.94
CA MET A 256 5.52 -4.28 17.49
C MET A 256 6.31 -5.41 16.81
N LEU A 257 7.50 -5.73 17.31
CA LEU A 257 8.37 -6.74 16.73
C LEU A 257 7.77 -8.15 16.81
N ASP A 258 7.13 -8.51 17.94
CA ASP A 258 6.49 -9.81 18.09
C ASP A 258 5.32 -10.00 17.12
N MET A 259 4.47 -8.97 17.02
CA MET A 259 3.38 -8.93 16.05
C MET A 259 3.88 -9.08 14.61
N VAL A 260 4.88 -8.29 14.22
CA VAL A 260 5.48 -8.29 12.88
C VAL A 260 6.10 -9.64 12.56
N LYS A 261 6.90 -10.21 13.48
CA LYS A 261 7.52 -11.53 13.30
C LYS A 261 6.48 -12.64 13.17
N THR A 262 5.40 -12.57 13.94
CA THR A 262 4.32 -13.58 13.89
C THR A 262 3.60 -13.56 12.55
N LEU A 263 3.26 -12.37 12.04
CA LEU A 263 2.62 -12.21 10.73
C LEU A 263 3.58 -12.57 9.57
N ALA A 264 4.84 -12.14 9.64
CA ALA A 264 5.82 -12.32 8.57
C ALA A 264 6.10 -13.79 8.23
N LYS A 265 6.01 -14.70 9.21
CA LYS A 265 6.28 -16.14 9.04
C LYS A 265 5.44 -16.83 7.96
N ASP A 266 4.25 -16.32 7.66
CA ASP A 266 3.37 -16.92 6.65
C ASP A 266 3.73 -16.48 5.22
N PHE A 267 4.60 -15.48 5.07
CA PHE A 267 5.00 -14.92 3.79
C PHE A 267 6.42 -15.39 3.43
N GLU A 268 6.49 -16.27 2.45
CA GLU A 268 7.72 -17.00 2.07
C GLU A 268 8.86 -16.11 1.56
N TYR A 269 8.53 -14.99 0.89
CA TYR A 269 9.54 -14.14 0.23
C TYR A 269 9.52 -12.70 0.73
N GLN A 270 8.48 -11.93 0.43
CA GLN A 270 8.45 -10.52 0.79
C GLN A 270 7.05 -10.11 1.25
N ILE A 271 6.99 -9.44 2.38
CA ILE A 271 5.81 -8.70 2.85
C ILE A 271 6.27 -7.43 3.55
N ARG A 272 5.50 -6.35 3.39
CA ARG A 272 5.62 -5.16 4.22
C ARG A 272 4.43 -5.10 5.15
N ILE A 273 4.68 -4.95 6.44
CA ILE A 273 3.64 -4.87 7.48
C ILE A 273 3.60 -3.43 7.97
N ASP A 274 2.49 -2.75 7.69
CA ASP A 274 2.32 -1.34 8.04
C ASP A 274 1.61 -1.24 9.39
N VAL A 275 2.24 -0.58 10.35
CA VAL A 275 1.77 -0.44 11.73
C VAL A 275 1.66 1.02 12.10
N TYR A 276 0.46 1.47 12.46
CA TYR A 276 0.27 2.77 13.09
C TYR A 276 0.62 2.69 14.58
N HIS A 277 1.35 3.70 15.05
CA HIS A 277 1.63 3.95 16.45
C HIS A 277 0.96 5.25 16.87
N VAL A 278 0.05 5.17 17.85
CA VAL A 278 -0.67 6.33 18.38
C VAL A 278 -0.77 6.21 19.89
N ASP A 279 -0.06 7.08 20.61
CA ASP A 279 -0.13 7.20 22.07
C ASP A 279 0.05 5.84 22.78
N GLY A 280 1.07 5.06 22.37
CA GLY A 280 1.36 3.72 22.90
C GLY A 280 0.51 2.58 22.34
N LYS A 281 -0.50 2.88 21.51
CA LYS A 281 -1.34 1.86 20.87
C LYS A 281 -0.86 1.53 19.47
N LEU A 282 -1.00 0.26 19.10
CA LEU A 282 -0.56 -0.30 17.83
C LEU A 282 -1.75 -0.74 16.99
N TYR A 283 -1.74 -0.38 15.70
CA TYR A 283 -2.75 -0.85 14.76
C TYR A 283 -2.15 -1.30 13.43
N ILE A 284 -2.52 -2.48 12.96
CA ILE A 284 -2.19 -2.94 11.60
C ILE A 284 -2.99 -2.08 10.59
N GLY A 285 -2.26 -1.35 9.76
CA GLY A 285 -2.80 -0.57 8.66
C GLY A 285 -3.01 -1.40 7.39
N GLU A 286 -1.94 -2.09 6.94
CA GLU A 286 -1.96 -2.89 5.71
C GLU A 286 -0.91 -4.01 5.76
N LEU A 287 -1.20 -5.13 5.08
CA LEU A 287 -0.20 -6.11 4.64
C LEU A 287 0.06 -5.86 3.16
N THR A 288 1.17 -5.18 2.84
CA THR A 288 1.47 -4.73 1.49
C THR A 288 2.47 -5.65 0.79
N PHE A 289 2.09 -6.14 -0.39
CA PHE A 289 2.95 -6.91 -1.27
C PHE A 289 3.63 -5.99 -2.28
N PHE A 290 4.87 -6.31 -2.63
CA PHE A 290 5.62 -5.63 -3.69
C PHE A 290 5.68 -4.13 -3.48
N ASP A 291 6.33 -3.68 -2.41
CA ASP A 291 6.37 -2.26 -2.07
C ASP A 291 6.75 -1.36 -3.27
N GLY A 292 6.07 -0.22 -3.40
CA GLY A 292 6.20 0.68 -4.55
C GLY A 292 5.82 0.03 -5.89
N ALA A 293 5.09 -1.07 -5.87
CA ALA A 293 4.95 -2.01 -6.98
C ALA A 293 6.32 -2.48 -7.55
N GLY A 294 7.38 -2.46 -6.75
CA GLY A 294 8.76 -2.70 -7.17
C GLY A 294 9.32 -1.69 -8.18
N PHE A 295 8.73 -0.49 -8.24
CA PHE A 295 9.14 0.57 -9.16
C PHE A 295 9.63 1.84 -8.44
N ASP A 296 9.55 1.91 -7.11
CA ASP A 296 10.13 3.01 -6.37
C ASP A 296 11.66 3.01 -6.49
N PHE A 297 12.22 4.21 -6.66
CA PHE A 297 13.66 4.38 -6.74
C PHE A 297 14.26 4.21 -5.34
N ILE A 298 15.16 3.23 -5.25
CA ILE A 298 15.94 2.97 -4.05
C ILE A 298 17.32 3.60 -4.25
N THR A 299 17.69 4.47 -3.32
CA THR A 299 19.00 5.14 -3.31
C THR A 299 19.74 4.82 -2.02
N PRO A 300 21.09 4.75 -2.07
CA PRO A 300 21.91 4.68 -3.28
C PRO A 300 21.67 3.36 -4.05
N LYS A 301 22.23 3.19 -5.27
CA LYS A 301 21.95 2.00 -6.10
C LYS A 301 22.44 0.71 -5.42
N GLU A 302 23.51 0.84 -4.66
CA GLU A 302 24.13 -0.19 -3.83
C GLU A 302 23.13 -0.70 -2.80
N PHE A 303 22.30 0.17 -2.22
CA PHE A 303 21.26 -0.22 -1.28
C PHE A 303 20.16 -1.07 -1.95
N ASN A 304 19.75 -0.73 -3.18
CA ASN A 304 18.83 -1.59 -3.95
C ASN A 304 19.41 -2.98 -4.21
N ARG A 305 20.74 -3.07 -4.41
CA ARG A 305 21.44 -4.35 -4.55
C ARG A 305 21.50 -5.10 -3.23
N GLU A 306 21.85 -4.44 -2.14
CA GLU A 306 21.92 -5.01 -0.80
C GLU A 306 20.58 -5.64 -0.38
N LEU A 307 19.47 -4.89 -0.54
CA LEU A 307 18.12 -5.41 -0.29
C LEU A 307 17.79 -6.61 -1.19
N GLY A 308 18.25 -6.59 -2.43
CA GLY A 308 18.13 -7.72 -3.35
C GLY A 308 18.90 -8.95 -2.87
N ASP A 309 20.09 -8.77 -2.32
CA ASP A 309 20.90 -9.86 -1.78
C ASP A 309 20.30 -10.40 -0.46
N MET A 310 19.61 -9.59 0.33
CA MET A 310 18.87 -10.04 1.52
C MET A 310 17.66 -10.91 1.18
N LEU A 311 16.92 -10.59 0.12
CA LEU A 311 15.73 -11.33 -0.32
C LEU A 311 16.12 -12.55 -1.16
N LYS A 312 15.93 -13.76 -0.63
CA LYS A 312 16.23 -15.01 -1.33
C LYS A 312 15.01 -15.53 -2.10
N LEU A 313 15.21 -15.78 -3.40
CA LEU A 313 14.24 -16.41 -4.28
C LEU A 313 14.58 -17.89 -4.51
N PRO A 314 13.64 -18.73 -4.98
CA PRO A 314 13.92 -20.15 -5.29
C PRO A 314 15.03 -20.34 -6.32
N ILE A 315 15.16 -19.37 -7.23
CA ILE A 315 16.16 -19.38 -8.29
C ILE A 315 17.56 -18.96 -7.82
N ASP A 316 17.70 -18.45 -6.60
CA ASP A 316 19.00 -18.07 -6.03
C ASP A 316 19.78 -19.29 -5.49
N ASN A 317 19.10 -20.44 -5.31
CA ASN A 317 19.67 -21.68 -4.77
C ASN A 317 20.13 -22.68 -5.85
N ASN A 318 20.21 -22.25 -7.12
CA ASN A 318 20.65 -23.06 -8.26
C ASN A 318 22.01 -22.63 -8.82
#